data_AF-D0KV96-F1
#
_entry.id   AF-D0KV96-F1
#
_cell.length_a   1.000
_cell.length_b   1.000
_cell.length_c   1.000
_cell.angle_alpha   90.00
_cell.angle_beta   90.00
_cell.angle_gamma   90.00
#
_symmetry.space_group_name_H-M   'P 1'
#
loop_
_entity.id
_entity.type
_entity.pdbx_description
1 polymer ?
#
loop_
_entity_poly.entity_id
_entity_poly.type
_entity_poly.pdbx_seq_one_letter_code
_entity_poly.pdbx_strand_id
1 'polypeptide(L)'
;MSMIVYTTVIDGEINVKNQQKFFSNLATAVNVISQSFDVEPLKSLHEKYSDVTKGLDEVERKDGAFYASYLFHKVFDDYFNNGRLKALLEEVKESNIEKKVKEVIKRSEEEANDEVDDNLPVVWSFKTPDIFSVFKKIDSVSGKEFETEYLGIKVYLTIRPYSDELGYYAPFLFFTKNKPRLGVKFGDISVDPYEIRVLQLNEERENFVLTFLEKILGNLTLKSKTRLEIREVSQFSNTEYLLIALRYTHWLLRRTKLTLEKAVNYFPFLLASVDKPVRFVQNIKDLYHRIEKDGVDLDTIRKEIENLGWYNITLPSKVNIQQVKGINKIDELLKIGMKLGNPIMMIVYVGMSIIYVYKVNGYDFDKVLKV
;
A
#
# COMPACT_ATOMS: atom_id res chain seq x y z
N MET A 1 9.10 -16.06 5.85
CA MET A 1 9.09 -15.45 4.50
C MET A 1 8.21 -14.21 4.55
N SER A 2 8.77 -13.06 4.91
CA SER A 2 8.06 -11.77 4.85
C SER A 2 7.88 -11.37 3.39
N MET A 3 6.76 -11.76 2.82
CA MET A 3 6.42 -11.46 1.43
C MET A 3 6.01 -10.00 1.33
N ILE A 4 6.97 -9.09 1.33
CA ILE A 4 6.70 -7.75 0.80
C ILE A 4 6.75 -7.93 -0.71
N VAL A 5 5.59 -8.22 -1.26
CA VAL A 5 5.39 -8.45 -2.69
C VAL A 5 5.87 -7.21 -3.41
N TYR A 6 7.03 -7.32 -4.06
CA TYR A 6 7.45 -6.41 -5.11
C TYR A 6 6.36 -6.36 -6.15
N THR A 7 5.52 -5.35 -6.07
CA THR A 7 4.44 -5.18 -7.02
C THR A 7 5.05 -4.50 -8.22
N THR A 8 5.49 -5.30 -9.19
CA THR A 8 5.85 -4.80 -10.52
C THR A 8 4.62 -4.13 -11.11
N VAL A 9 4.77 -2.88 -11.53
CA VAL A 9 3.72 -2.09 -12.15
C VAL A 9 3.99 -2.00 -13.63
N ILE A 10 2.97 -2.28 -14.43
CA ILE A 10 2.99 -2.11 -15.87
C ILE A 10 2.31 -0.79 -16.20
N ASP A 11 2.98 0.05 -16.98
CA ASP A 11 2.41 1.29 -17.50
C ASP A 11 2.48 1.29 -19.03
N GLY A 12 1.32 1.15 -19.67
CA GLY A 12 1.15 0.99 -21.11
C GLY A 12 0.56 -0.37 -21.50
N GLU A 13 0.22 -0.52 -22.78
CA GLU A 13 -0.36 -1.75 -23.31
C GLU A 13 0.74 -2.74 -23.76
N ILE A 14 0.60 -4.00 -23.37
CA ILE A 14 1.53 -5.08 -23.74
C ILE A 14 0.78 -6.10 -24.60
N ASN A 15 1.10 -6.11 -25.89
CA ASN A 15 0.50 -7.02 -26.87
C ASN A 15 1.36 -8.28 -27.04
N VAL A 16 1.14 -9.26 -26.15
CA VAL A 16 1.75 -10.59 -26.22
C VAL A 16 0.68 -11.69 -26.17
N LYS A 17 0.87 -12.76 -26.94
CA LYS A 17 -0.12 -13.86 -27.05
C LYS A 17 -0.44 -14.55 -25.71
N ASN A 18 0.55 -14.66 -24.83
CA ASN A 18 0.39 -15.26 -23.49
C ASN A 18 1.23 -14.46 -22.48
N GLN A 19 0.57 -13.60 -21.71
CA GLN A 19 1.21 -12.71 -20.74
C GLN A 19 1.92 -13.48 -19.62
N GLN A 20 1.28 -14.49 -19.04
CA GLN A 20 1.89 -15.28 -17.95
C GLN A 20 3.19 -15.95 -18.40
N LYS A 21 3.17 -16.60 -19.58
CA LYS A 21 4.36 -17.24 -20.13
C LYS A 21 5.45 -16.22 -20.47
N PHE A 22 5.07 -15.06 -21.01
CA PHE A 22 6.01 -13.98 -21.31
C PHE A 22 6.74 -13.49 -20.05
N PHE A 23 6.00 -13.18 -18.97
CA PHE A 23 6.61 -12.74 -17.71
C PHE A 23 7.40 -13.85 -17.00
N SER A 24 6.99 -15.12 -17.12
CA SER A 24 7.79 -16.26 -16.64
C SER A 24 9.14 -16.38 -17.36
N ASN A 25 9.12 -16.20 -18.70
CA ASN A 25 10.36 -16.21 -19.48
C ASN A 25 11.25 -15.02 -19.15
N LEU A 26 10.69 -13.83 -18.91
CA LEU A 26 11.46 -12.67 -18.43
C LEU A 26 12.14 -12.95 -17.09
N ALA A 27 11.41 -13.52 -16.12
CA ALA A 27 11.99 -13.89 -14.84
C ALA A 27 13.13 -14.91 -15.01
N THR A 28 12.94 -15.90 -15.89
CA THR A 28 13.97 -16.89 -16.21
C THR A 28 15.21 -16.25 -16.83
N ALA A 29 15.04 -15.31 -17.77
CA ALA A 29 16.16 -14.58 -18.38
C ALA A 29 16.93 -13.76 -17.34
N VAL A 30 16.22 -13.08 -16.42
CA VAL A 30 16.85 -12.35 -15.32
C VAL A 30 17.66 -13.27 -14.41
N ASN A 31 17.14 -14.45 -14.05
CA ASN A 31 17.89 -15.43 -13.26
C ASN A 31 19.17 -15.88 -13.98
N VAL A 32 19.09 -16.12 -15.29
CA VAL A 32 20.27 -16.47 -16.10
C VAL A 32 21.34 -15.36 -16.08
N ILE A 33 20.92 -14.10 -16.13
CA ILE A 33 21.84 -12.94 -16.09
C ILE A 33 22.44 -12.74 -14.69
N SER A 34 21.63 -12.88 -13.64
CA SER A 34 21.99 -12.46 -12.28
C SER A 34 22.78 -13.50 -11.48
N GLN A 35 22.80 -14.76 -11.92
CA GLN A 35 23.41 -15.85 -11.15
C GLN A 35 24.37 -16.67 -12.02
N SER A 36 25.44 -17.17 -11.41
CA SER A 36 26.35 -18.09 -12.08
C SER A 36 25.82 -19.53 -12.03
N PHE A 37 26.09 -20.29 -13.09
CA PHE A 37 25.63 -21.68 -13.23
C PHE A 37 26.79 -22.58 -13.64
N ASP A 38 26.77 -23.83 -13.15
CA ASP A 38 27.76 -24.85 -13.52
C ASP A 38 27.26 -25.84 -14.58
N VAL A 39 26.00 -25.70 -15.02
CA VAL A 39 25.33 -26.64 -15.93
C VAL A 39 24.99 -26.03 -17.29
N GLU A 40 25.23 -26.77 -18.37
CA GLU A 40 24.86 -26.33 -19.72
C GLU A 40 23.35 -26.50 -19.99
N PRO A 41 22.71 -25.57 -20.74
CA PRO A 41 23.30 -24.39 -21.41
C PRO A 41 23.36 -23.13 -20.53
N LEU A 42 22.98 -23.21 -19.24
CA LEU A 42 22.84 -22.01 -18.38
C LEU A 42 24.18 -21.31 -18.15
N LYS A 43 25.25 -22.07 -17.98
CA LYS A 43 26.61 -21.55 -17.84
C LYS A 43 27.00 -20.68 -19.03
N SER A 44 26.92 -21.23 -20.25
CA SER A 44 27.24 -20.51 -21.49
C SER A 44 26.38 -19.26 -21.67
N LEU A 45 25.10 -19.33 -21.31
CA LEU A 45 24.20 -18.18 -21.39
C LEU A 45 24.57 -17.09 -20.38
N HIS A 46 24.86 -17.46 -19.13
CA HIS A 46 25.29 -16.51 -18.11
C HIS A 46 26.58 -15.81 -18.54
N GLU A 47 27.61 -16.56 -18.97
CA GLU A 47 28.89 -15.99 -19.43
C GLU A 47 28.69 -14.98 -20.56
N LYS A 48 27.82 -15.30 -21.53
CA LYS A 48 27.46 -14.42 -22.67
C LYS A 48 26.77 -13.11 -22.27
N TYR A 49 26.07 -13.07 -21.13
CA TYR A 49 25.29 -11.90 -20.69
C TYR A 49 25.72 -11.31 -19.33
N SER A 50 26.81 -11.81 -18.74
CA SER A 50 27.33 -11.40 -17.43
C SER A 50 27.75 -9.93 -17.37
N ASP A 51 28.09 -9.31 -18.50
CA ASP A 51 28.42 -7.88 -18.58
C ASP A 51 27.24 -6.96 -18.21
N VAL A 52 26.00 -7.45 -18.30
CA VAL A 52 24.78 -6.68 -18.01
C VAL A 52 24.69 -6.27 -16.54
N THR A 53 25.28 -7.06 -15.64
CA THR A 53 25.29 -6.83 -14.18
C THR A 53 26.50 -6.03 -13.72
N LYS A 54 27.47 -5.77 -14.60
CA LYS A 54 28.71 -5.07 -14.25
C LYS A 54 28.42 -3.68 -13.65
N GLY A 55 28.92 -3.44 -12.44
CA GLY A 55 28.75 -2.18 -11.72
C GLY A 55 27.43 -2.06 -10.95
N LEU A 56 26.68 -3.16 -10.82
CA LEU A 56 25.43 -3.21 -10.04
C LEU A 56 25.59 -3.92 -8.68
N ASP A 57 26.79 -4.36 -8.32
CA ASP A 57 27.07 -5.09 -7.08
C ASP A 57 26.59 -4.34 -5.82
N GLU A 58 26.74 -3.01 -5.81
CA GLU A 58 26.25 -2.18 -4.70
C GLU A 58 24.73 -2.13 -4.63
N VAL A 59 24.05 -2.12 -5.79
CA VAL A 59 22.58 -2.13 -5.89
C VAL A 59 22.04 -3.46 -5.39
N GLU A 60 22.62 -4.56 -5.84
CA GLU A 60 22.26 -5.92 -5.40
C GLU A 60 22.40 -6.08 -3.89
N ARG A 61 23.52 -5.61 -3.32
CA ARG A 61 23.79 -5.70 -1.89
C ARG A 61 22.86 -4.84 -1.03
N LYS A 62 22.56 -3.60 -1.46
CA LYS A 62 21.74 -2.66 -0.68
C LYS A 62 20.24 -2.88 -0.87
N ASP A 63 19.84 -3.35 -2.05
CA ASP A 63 18.45 -3.46 -2.45
C ASP A 63 18.27 -4.51 -3.57
N GLY A 64 18.49 -5.78 -3.22
CA GLY A 64 18.50 -6.91 -4.16
C GLY A 64 17.24 -7.02 -5.02
N ALA A 65 16.11 -6.52 -4.54
CA ALA A 65 14.89 -6.57 -5.32
C ALA A 65 14.63 -5.35 -6.20
N PHE A 66 15.13 -4.17 -5.83
CA PHE A 66 15.23 -3.08 -6.79
C PHE A 66 16.18 -3.48 -7.93
N TYR A 67 17.30 -4.14 -7.60
CA TYR A 67 18.22 -4.73 -8.57
C TYR A 67 17.51 -5.73 -9.50
N ALA A 68 16.80 -6.72 -8.96
CA ALA A 68 16.05 -7.68 -9.77
C ALA A 68 15.02 -7.00 -10.68
N SER A 69 14.29 -6.00 -10.16
CA SER A 69 13.30 -5.25 -10.92
C SER A 69 13.93 -4.43 -12.05
N TYR A 70 15.12 -3.87 -11.83
CA TYR A 70 15.88 -3.14 -12.84
C TYR A 70 16.34 -4.06 -13.98
N LEU A 71 16.87 -5.24 -13.67
CA LEU A 71 17.23 -6.23 -14.68
C LEU A 71 15.99 -6.71 -15.47
N PHE A 72 14.89 -6.94 -14.76
CA PHE A 72 13.62 -7.32 -15.38
C PHE A 72 13.14 -6.25 -16.36
N HIS A 73 13.27 -4.97 -16.00
CA HIS A 73 13.01 -3.87 -16.90
C HIS A 73 13.96 -3.85 -18.10
N LYS A 74 15.27 -4.04 -17.92
CA LYS A 74 16.24 -4.07 -19.03
C LYS A 74 15.88 -5.12 -20.09
N VAL A 75 15.60 -6.35 -19.66
CA VAL A 75 15.22 -7.43 -20.60
C VAL A 75 13.90 -7.10 -21.30
N PHE A 76 12.94 -6.55 -20.55
CA PHE A 76 11.66 -6.11 -21.09
C PHE A 76 11.81 -5.00 -22.15
N ASP A 77 12.59 -3.96 -21.85
CA ASP A 77 12.80 -2.83 -22.76
C ASP A 77 13.52 -3.26 -24.04
N ASP A 78 14.56 -4.09 -23.92
CA ASP A 78 15.26 -4.68 -25.06
C ASP A 78 14.34 -5.53 -25.95
N TYR A 79 13.37 -6.26 -25.37
CA TYR A 79 12.41 -7.03 -26.17
C TYR A 79 11.60 -6.14 -27.11
N PHE A 80 11.12 -4.99 -26.64
CA PHE A 80 10.33 -4.05 -27.44
C PHE A 80 11.18 -3.21 -28.39
N ASN A 81 12.42 -2.90 -27.99
CA ASN A 81 13.33 -2.05 -28.75
C ASN A 81 14.29 -2.85 -29.66
N ASN A 82 14.11 -4.17 -29.78
CA ASN A 82 14.99 -5.09 -30.51
C ASN A 82 16.47 -5.01 -30.07
N GLY A 83 16.69 -4.91 -28.75
CA GLY A 83 18.01 -4.94 -28.13
C GLY A 83 18.61 -6.35 -28.01
N ARG A 84 19.82 -6.44 -27.43
CA ARG A 84 20.61 -7.68 -27.34
C ARG A 84 19.96 -8.73 -26.46
N LEU A 85 19.23 -8.32 -25.42
CA LEU A 85 18.58 -9.23 -24.46
C LEU A 85 17.31 -9.88 -25.01
N LYS A 86 16.79 -9.38 -26.13
CA LYS A 86 15.70 -10.04 -26.85
C LYS A 86 16.07 -11.46 -27.26
N ALA A 87 17.30 -11.66 -27.77
CA ALA A 87 17.79 -12.97 -28.16
C ALA A 87 17.84 -13.94 -26.97
N LEU A 88 18.26 -13.48 -25.79
CA LEU A 88 18.22 -14.31 -24.57
C LEU A 88 16.79 -14.76 -24.25
N LEU A 89 15.81 -13.84 -24.34
CA LEU A 89 14.42 -14.15 -24.07
C LEU A 89 13.83 -15.16 -25.09
N GLU A 90 14.25 -15.08 -26.35
CA GLU A 90 13.89 -16.03 -27.41
C GLU A 90 14.53 -17.40 -27.15
N GLU A 91 15.81 -17.46 -26.80
CA GLU A 91 16.53 -18.69 -26.44
C GLU A 91 15.88 -19.38 -25.22
N VAL A 92 15.50 -18.61 -24.20
CA VAL A 92 14.73 -19.09 -23.02
C VAL A 92 13.37 -19.66 -23.41
N LYS A 93 12.70 -19.07 -24.40
CA LYS A 93 11.37 -19.50 -24.85
C LYS A 93 11.43 -20.80 -25.65
N GLU A 94 12.46 -20.98 -26.46
CA GLU A 94 12.62 -22.14 -27.36
C GLU A 94 13.23 -23.35 -26.65
N SER A 95 14.07 -23.09 -25.63
CA SER A 95 14.77 -24.13 -24.90
C SER A 95 14.03 -24.50 -23.61
N ASN A 96 14.22 -25.73 -23.11
CA ASN A 96 13.69 -26.15 -21.80
C ASN A 96 14.46 -25.52 -20.61
N ILE A 97 14.91 -24.28 -20.75
CA ILE A 97 15.76 -23.52 -19.81
C ILE A 97 14.99 -23.23 -18.52
N GLU A 98 13.71 -22.84 -18.62
CA GLU A 98 12.87 -22.57 -17.45
C GLU A 98 12.84 -23.74 -16.46
N LYS A 99 12.73 -24.98 -16.97
CA LYS A 99 12.73 -26.17 -16.12
C LYS A 99 14.07 -26.36 -15.43
N LYS A 100 15.18 -26.19 -16.16
CA LYS A 100 16.54 -26.31 -15.59
C LYS A 100 16.82 -25.25 -14.53
N VAL A 101 16.44 -23.99 -14.76
CA VAL A 101 16.59 -22.92 -13.77
C VAL A 101 15.83 -23.24 -12.49
N LYS A 102 14.57 -23.71 -12.60
CA LYS A 102 13.77 -24.13 -11.44
C LYS A 102 14.40 -25.29 -10.67
N GLU A 103 14.97 -26.28 -11.37
CA GLU A 103 15.64 -27.42 -10.75
C GLU A 103 16.92 -27.00 -10.00
N VAL A 104 17.71 -26.07 -10.55
CA VAL A 104 18.92 -25.56 -9.89
C VAL A 104 18.57 -24.74 -8.65
N ILE A 105 17.65 -23.77 -8.78
CA ILE A 105 17.22 -22.93 -7.65
C ILE A 105 16.70 -23.78 -6.49
N LYS A 106 15.87 -24.78 -6.80
CA LYS A 106 15.31 -25.67 -5.77
C LYS A 106 16.39 -26.43 -5.00
N ARG A 107 17.45 -26.90 -5.68
CA ARG A 107 18.57 -27.59 -5.01
C ARG A 107 19.34 -26.63 -4.10
N SER A 108 19.60 -25.41 -4.58
CA SER A 108 20.25 -24.37 -3.78
C SER A 108 19.44 -24.00 -2.53
N GLU A 109 18.12 -23.90 -2.63
CA GLU A 109 17.22 -23.62 -1.51
C GLU A 109 17.17 -24.78 -0.49
N GLU A 110 17.30 -26.03 -0.92
CA GLU A 110 17.36 -27.21 -0.03
C GLU A 110 18.71 -27.34 0.70
N GLU A 111 19.79 -26.74 0.16
CA GLU A 111 21.15 -26.76 0.71
C GLU A 111 21.47 -25.55 1.59
N ALA A 112 20.73 -24.44 1.43
CA ALA A 112 20.88 -23.22 2.22
C ALA A 112 20.21 -23.34 3.60
N ASN A 113 21.03 -23.49 4.64
CA ASN A 113 20.64 -23.31 6.04
C ASN A 113 20.78 -21.81 6.41
N ASP A 114 20.02 -20.94 5.74
CA ASP A 114 20.21 -19.50 5.92
C ASP A 114 19.25 -18.94 6.97
N GLU A 115 19.85 -18.40 8.05
CA GLU A 115 19.26 -17.32 8.82
C GLU A 115 18.90 -16.21 7.83
N VAL A 116 17.61 -16.05 7.59
CA VAL A 116 17.08 -14.95 6.78
C VAL A 116 17.47 -13.67 7.50
N ASP A 117 18.31 -12.84 6.87
CA ASP A 117 18.52 -11.46 7.31
C ASP A 117 17.16 -10.75 7.19
N ASP A 118 16.42 -10.74 8.31
CA ASP A 118 15.07 -10.22 8.41
C ASP A 118 15.15 -8.70 8.23
N ASN A 119 15.13 -8.26 6.97
CA ASN A 119 14.86 -6.88 6.58
C ASN A 119 13.39 -6.57 6.90
N LEU A 120 13.12 -6.41 8.20
CA LEU A 120 11.82 -6.04 8.71
C LEU A 120 11.47 -4.65 8.17
N PRO A 121 10.26 -4.47 7.61
CA PRO A 121 9.85 -3.18 7.11
C PRO A 121 9.90 -2.11 8.21
N VAL A 122 10.29 -0.90 7.80
CA VAL A 122 10.41 0.27 8.66
C VAL A 122 9.21 1.17 8.43
N VAL A 123 8.59 1.62 9.52
CA VAL A 123 7.55 2.64 9.51
C VAL A 123 8.05 3.89 10.22
N TRP A 124 8.01 5.00 9.50
CA TRP A 124 8.17 6.33 10.07
C TRP A 124 6.81 6.98 10.20
N SER A 125 6.49 7.42 11.41
CA SER A 125 5.27 8.16 11.70
C SER A 125 5.62 9.61 12.01
N PHE A 126 5.05 10.54 11.26
CA PHE A 126 5.23 11.98 11.41
C PHE A 126 3.95 12.63 11.88
N LYS A 127 4.01 13.79 12.54
CA LYS A 127 2.82 14.59 12.85
C LYS A 127 2.21 15.12 11.57
N THR A 128 0.91 14.92 11.39
CA THR A 128 0.15 15.61 10.34
C THR A 128 -0.02 17.08 10.73
N PRO A 129 0.44 18.05 9.92
CA PRO A 129 0.23 19.47 10.22
C PRO A 129 -1.25 19.85 10.06
N ASP A 130 -1.69 20.11 8.83
CA ASP A 130 -3.09 20.33 8.47
C ASP A 130 -3.46 19.37 7.33
N ILE A 131 -4.46 18.52 7.58
CA ILE A 131 -4.82 17.43 6.67
C ILE A 131 -5.23 17.94 5.28
N PHE A 132 -5.96 19.06 5.20
CA PHE A 132 -6.38 19.65 3.93
C PHE A 132 -5.18 20.19 3.15
N SER A 133 -4.24 20.85 3.82
CA SER A 133 -3.00 21.29 3.20
C SER A 133 -2.14 20.13 2.71
N VAL A 134 -2.07 19.04 3.48
CA VAL A 134 -1.30 17.84 3.09
C VAL A 134 -1.88 17.24 1.81
N PHE A 135 -3.20 16.98 1.79
CA PHE A 135 -3.90 16.43 0.63
C PHE A 135 -3.71 17.33 -0.59
N LYS A 136 -3.98 18.63 -0.45
CA LYS A 136 -3.78 19.60 -1.53
C LYS A 136 -2.36 19.56 -2.12
N LYS A 137 -1.33 19.44 -1.26
CA LYS A 137 0.07 19.40 -1.71
C LYS A 137 0.39 18.09 -2.44
N ILE A 138 0.02 16.93 -1.89
CA ILE A 138 0.26 15.63 -2.54
C ILE A 138 -0.53 15.54 -3.85
N ASP A 139 -1.81 15.91 -3.84
CA ASP A 139 -2.66 15.87 -5.03
C ASP A 139 -2.14 16.81 -6.13
N SER A 140 -1.52 17.95 -5.77
CA SER A 140 -0.92 18.87 -6.75
C SER A 140 0.27 18.30 -7.51
N VAL A 141 0.91 17.25 -6.98
CA VAL A 141 2.01 16.53 -7.62
C VAL A 141 1.62 15.11 -8.04
N SER A 142 0.38 14.71 -7.76
CA SER A 142 -0.11 13.37 -8.07
C SER A 142 -0.03 13.10 -9.57
N GLY A 143 0.59 11.99 -9.94
CA GLY A 143 0.79 11.59 -11.33
C GLY A 143 1.84 12.41 -12.10
N LYS A 144 2.51 13.39 -11.47
CA LYS A 144 3.71 14.02 -12.05
C LYS A 144 4.90 13.09 -11.91
N GLU A 145 5.77 13.10 -12.90
CA GLU A 145 7.02 12.33 -12.90
C GLU A 145 8.21 13.22 -12.58
N PHE A 146 9.01 12.78 -11.61
CA PHE A 146 10.23 13.42 -11.17
C PHE A 146 11.42 12.56 -11.59
N GLU A 147 12.28 13.12 -12.44
CA GLU A 147 13.53 12.49 -12.81
C GLU A 147 14.54 12.62 -11.66
N THR A 148 15.10 11.49 -11.22
CA THR A 148 16.03 11.42 -10.10
C THR A 148 16.93 10.20 -10.23
N GLU A 149 17.77 9.96 -9.23
CA GLU A 149 18.63 8.81 -9.13
C GLU A 149 18.39 8.06 -7.81
N TYR A 150 18.39 6.73 -7.87
CA TYR A 150 18.41 5.85 -6.70
C TYR A 150 19.50 4.79 -6.89
N LEU A 151 20.47 4.74 -5.96
CA LEU A 151 21.63 3.85 -6.02
C LEU A 151 22.39 3.90 -7.37
N GLY A 152 22.60 5.10 -7.92
CA GLY A 152 23.29 5.28 -9.21
C GLY A 152 22.44 4.99 -10.45
N ILE A 153 21.19 4.54 -10.27
CA ILE A 153 20.27 4.26 -11.38
C ILE A 153 19.30 5.42 -11.54
N LYS A 154 19.28 5.99 -12.74
CA LYS A 154 18.28 6.99 -13.14
C LYS A 154 16.88 6.39 -13.11
N VAL A 155 15.97 7.04 -12.40
CA VAL A 155 14.58 6.62 -12.25
C VAL A 155 13.61 7.80 -12.39
N TYR A 156 12.35 7.47 -12.67
CA TYR A 156 11.24 8.40 -12.78
C TYR A 156 10.24 8.09 -11.68
N LEU A 157 10.24 8.93 -10.65
CA LEU A 157 9.38 8.80 -9.48
C LEU A 157 8.05 9.49 -9.72
N THR A 158 6.95 8.82 -9.38
CA THR A 158 5.64 9.44 -9.25
C THR A 158 4.99 9.00 -7.94
N ILE A 159 4.24 9.89 -7.29
CA ILE A 159 3.41 9.53 -6.13
C ILE A 159 1.97 9.71 -6.59
N ARG A 160 1.11 8.72 -6.32
CA ARG A 160 -0.31 8.79 -6.68
C ARG A 160 -1.15 7.95 -5.72
N PRO A 161 -2.46 8.22 -5.60
CA PRO A 161 -3.38 7.33 -4.92
C PRO A 161 -3.28 5.91 -5.46
N TYR A 162 -3.34 4.92 -4.56
CA TYR A 162 -3.30 3.49 -4.94
C TYR A 162 -4.41 2.66 -4.29
N SER A 163 -5.31 3.32 -3.58
CA SER A 163 -6.51 2.73 -2.97
C SER A 163 -7.67 3.71 -3.15
N ASP A 164 -8.90 3.18 -3.13
CA ASP A 164 -10.12 3.98 -3.06
C ASP A 164 -10.32 4.64 -1.67
N GLU A 165 -9.51 4.22 -0.69
CA GLU A 165 -9.46 4.76 0.66
C GLU A 165 -8.82 6.15 0.72
N LEU A 166 -9.18 6.92 1.76
CA LEU A 166 -8.68 8.28 1.93
C LEU A 166 -7.25 8.29 2.47
N GLY A 167 -6.38 9.06 1.82
CA GLY A 167 -5.03 9.31 2.30
C GLY A 167 -4.03 8.19 2.03
N TYR A 168 -4.34 7.23 1.18
CA TYR A 168 -3.42 6.17 0.78
C TYR A 168 -2.75 6.47 -0.57
N TYR A 169 -1.44 6.71 -0.51
CA TYR A 169 -0.59 7.01 -1.65
C TYR A 169 0.58 6.02 -1.74
N ALA A 170 1.05 5.77 -2.96
CA ALA A 170 2.25 4.96 -3.16
C ALA A 170 3.23 5.70 -4.07
N PRO A 171 4.53 5.72 -3.71
CA PRO A 171 5.58 6.05 -4.65
C PRO A 171 5.74 4.90 -5.65
N PHE A 172 5.78 5.24 -6.93
CA PHE A 172 6.10 4.33 -8.02
C PHE A 172 7.37 4.80 -8.72
N LEU A 173 8.32 3.90 -8.88
CA LEU A 173 9.54 4.16 -9.66
C LEU A 173 9.46 3.46 -11.00
N PHE A 174 9.72 4.20 -12.08
CA PHE A 174 9.92 3.66 -13.41
C PHE A 174 11.36 3.86 -13.84
N PHE A 175 11.88 2.97 -14.67
CA PHE A 175 13.27 3.02 -15.14
C PHE A 175 13.42 3.76 -16.49
N THR A 176 12.31 4.03 -17.17
CA THR A 176 12.25 4.76 -18.44
C THR A 176 11.02 5.68 -18.50
N LYS A 177 11.05 6.70 -19.37
CA LYS A 177 9.90 7.55 -19.72
C LYS A 177 9.02 6.93 -20.81
N ASN A 178 9.57 6.00 -21.60
CA ASN A 178 8.90 5.43 -22.77
C ASN A 178 7.89 4.37 -22.33
N LYS A 179 6.71 4.33 -22.96
CA LYS A 179 5.71 3.27 -22.73
C LYS A 179 5.69 2.29 -23.92
N PRO A 180 5.38 0.99 -23.71
CA PRO A 180 5.10 0.35 -22.42
C PRO A 180 6.36 0.24 -21.56
N ARG A 181 6.21 0.32 -20.23
CA ARG A 181 7.32 0.19 -19.27
C ARG A 181 6.92 -0.56 -18.03
N LEU A 182 7.95 -1.03 -17.35
CA LEU A 182 7.85 -1.63 -16.04
C LEU A 182 8.36 -0.66 -14.98
N GLY A 183 7.70 -0.68 -13.84
CA GLY A 183 8.08 0.04 -12.65
C GLY A 183 7.86 -0.81 -11.41
N VAL A 184 8.09 -0.21 -10.26
CA VAL A 184 7.94 -0.84 -8.95
C VAL A 184 7.15 0.06 -8.03
N LYS A 185 6.23 -0.53 -7.28
CA LYS A 185 5.70 0.11 -6.08
C LYS A 185 6.82 0.18 -5.04
N PHE A 186 7.17 1.38 -4.61
CA PHE A 186 8.36 1.65 -3.83
C PHE A 186 8.04 1.98 -2.37
N GLY A 187 7.03 1.31 -1.81
CA GLY A 187 6.52 1.48 -0.45
C GLY A 187 5.09 2.04 -0.39
N ASP A 188 4.68 2.42 0.81
CA ASP A 188 3.34 2.90 1.13
C ASP A 188 3.37 4.18 1.96
N ILE A 189 2.47 5.10 1.65
CA ILE A 189 2.28 6.34 2.39
C ILE A 189 0.81 6.40 2.81
N SER A 190 0.54 6.36 4.10
CA SER A 190 -0.80 6.61 4.64
C SER A 190 -0.84 7.95 5.36
N VAL A 191 -1.93 8.69 5.16
CA VAL A 191 -2.12 10.02 5.71
C VAL A 191 -3.44 10.05 6.45
N ASP A 192 -3.39 10.28 7.75
CA ASP A 192 -4.53 10.51 8.60
C ASP A 192 -4.41 11.85 9.35
N PRO A 193 -5.46 12.33 10.04
CA PRO A 193 -5.43 13.63 10.70
C PRO A 193 -4.41 13.78 11.85
N TYR A 194 -3.84 12.68 12.36
CA TYR A 194 -2.87 12.65 13.45
C TYR A 194 -1.46 12.29 12.99
N GLU A 195 -1.33 11.49 11.93
CA GLU A 195 -0.03 11.13 11.39
C GLU A 195 0.03 10.85 9.89
N ILE A 196 1.21 11.14 9.34
CA ILE A 196 1.66 10.67 8.04
C ILE A 196 2.58 9.48 8.33
N ARG A 197 2.29 8.33 7.75
CA ARG A 197 3.10 7.13 7.92
C ARG A 197 3.72 6.73 6.59
N VAL A 198 5.01 6.41 6.62
CA VAL A 198 5.77 5.94 5.46
C VAL A 198 6.28 4.54 5.79
N LEU A 199 5.75 3.54 5.10
CA LEU A 199 6.12 2.13 5.24
C LEU A 199 7.04 1.73 4.10
N GLN A 200 8.21 1.19 4.45
CA GLN A 200 9.28 0.85 3.52
C GLN A 200 9.97 -0.45 3.90
N LEU A 201 10.66 -1.07 2.93
CA LEU A 201 11.39 -2.32 3.14
C LEU A 201 12.62 -2.15 4.03
N ASN A 202 13.39 -1.10 3.75
CA ASN A 202 14.65 -0.81 4.39
C ASN A 202 14.85 0.71 4.50
N GLU A 203 15.92 1.11 5.17
CA GLU A 203 16.20 2.50 5.46
C GLU A 203 16.65 3.28 4.20
N GLU A 204 17.32 2.63 3.24
CA GLU A 204 17.73 3.24 1.98
C GLU A 204 16.53 3.76 1.17
N ARG A 205 15.51 2.91 0.98
CA ARG A 205 14.27 3.30 0.27
C ARG A 205 13.53 4.39 0.99
N GLU A 206 13.53 4.34 2.31
CA GLU A 206 12.85 5.30 3.16
C GLU A 206 13.48 6.68 3.10
N ASN A 207 14.80 6.79 3.27
CA ASN A 207 15.51 8.06 3.11
C ASN A 207 15.26 8.70 1.74
N PHE A 208 15.21 7.87 0.69
CA PHE A 208 14.88 8.31 -0.65
C PHE A 208 13.45 8.88 -0.71
N VAL A 209 12.43 8.12 -0.30
CA VAL A 209 11.02 8.58 -0.34
C VAL A 209 10.77 9.77 0.59
N LEU A 210 11.38 9.79 1.77
CA LEU A 210 11.27 10.88 2.73
C LEU A 210 11.77 12.20 2.14
N THR A 211 12.92 12.18 1.46
CA THR A 211 13.48 13.36 0.78
C THR A 211 12.47 13.96 -0.21
N PHE A 212 11.71 13.12 -0.92
CA PHE A 212 10.66 13.59 -1.82
C PHE A 212 9.44 14.11 -1.08
N LEU A 213 9.01 13.43 -0.02
CA LEU A 213 7.88 13.89 0.80
C LEU A 213 8.17 15.23 1.45
N GLU A 214 9.38 15.47 1.96
CA GLU A 214 9.75 16.77 2.54
C GLU A 214 9.82 17.88 1.49
N LYS A 215 10.23 17.58 0.25
CA LYS A 215 10.14 18.55 -0.86
C LYS A 215 8.69 18.97 -1.14
N ILE A 216 7.73 18.05 -1.00
CA ILE A 216 6.31 18.30 -1.28
C ILE A 216 5.63 18.99 -0.09
N LEU A 217 5.86 18.46 1.12
CA LEU A 217 5.13 18.81 2.33
C LEU A 217 5.81 19.89 3.17
N GLY A 218 7.12 20.09 3.00
CA GLY A 218 7.99 20.82 3.92
C GLY A 218 8.51 19.91 5.03
N ASN A 219 9.23 20.49 5.99
CA ASN A 219 9.83 19.74 7.10
C ASN A 219 8.77 18.93 7.87
N LEU A 220 8.99 17.63 8.00
CA LEU A 220 8.12 16.73 8.73
C LEU A 220 8.62 16.55 10.17
N THR A 221 7.70 16.50 11.14
CA THR A 221 8.07 16.27 12.55
C THR A 221 7.91 14.80 12.89
N LEU A 222 9.03 14.10 13.05
CA LEU A 222 9.04 12.68 13.43
C LEU A 222 8.39 12.46 14.81
N LYS A 223 7.46 11.51 14.89
CA LYS A 223 6.87 11.01 16.15
C LYS A 223 7.56 9.72 16.60
N SER A 224 7.75 8.79 15.67
CA SER A 224 8.35 7.49 15.93
C SER A 224 8.91 6.86 14.67
N LYS A 225 9.91 6.00 14.85
CA LYS A 225 10.45 5.10 13.83
C LYS A 225 10.40 3.69 14.43
N THR A 226 9.72 2.77 13.75
CA THR A 226 9.48 1.42 14.27
C THR A 226 9.76 0.39 13.17
N ARG A 227 10.40 -0.72 13.53
CA ARG A 227 10.49 -1.91 12.66
C ARG A 227 9.29 -2.81 12.94
N LEU A 228 8.63 -3.26 11.88
CA LEU A 228 7.40 -4.04 11.98
C LEU A 228 7.64 -5.52 11.67
N GLU A 229 7.28 -6.38 12.60
CA GLU A 229 7.09 -7.80 12.35
C GLU A 229 5.70 -8.03 11.75
N ILE A 230 5.61 -8.08 10.43
CA ILE A 230 4.35 -8.41 9.74
C ILE A 230 4.29 -9.92 9.54
N ARG A 231 3.59 -10.61 10.43
CA ARG A 231 3.37 -12.07 10.35
C ARG A 231 2.23 -12.41 9.41
N GLU A 232 1.13 -11.66 9.48
CA GLU A 232 -0.08 -11.86 8.67
C GLU A 232 -0.46 -10.56 7.95
N VAL A 233 -0.27 -10.53 6.62
CA VAL A 233 -0.46 -9.32 5.79
C VAL A 233 -1.92 -8.83 5.82
N SER A 234 -2.88 -9.75 5.76
CA SER A 234 -4.31 -9.41 5.83
C SER A 234 -4.66 -8.77 7.18
N GLN A 235 -4.21 -9.37 8.29
CA GLN A 235 -4.43 -8.83 9.62
C GLN A 235 -3.82 -7.43 9.78
N PHE A 236 -2.59 -7.24 9.31
CA PHE A 236 -1.93 -5.93 9.32
C PHE A 236 -2.73 -4.89 8.54
N SER A 237 -3.12 -5.21 7.31
CA SER A 237 -3.84 -4.29 6.42
C SER A 237 -5.20 -3.88 6.99
N ASN A 238 -5.94 -4.85 7.55
CA ASN A 238 -7.20 -4.62 8.23
C ASN A 238 -7.04 -3.75 9.48
N THR A 239 -5.96 -3.97 10.25
CA THR A 239 -5.66 -3.18 11.44
C THR A 239 -5.34 -1.73 11.07
N GLU A 240 -4.50 -1.51 10.05
CA GLU A 240 -4.19 -0.18 9.51
C GLU A 240 -5.46 0.56 9.07
N TYR A 241 -6.31 -0.10 8.28
CA TYR A 241 -7.59 0.45 7.82
C TYR A 241 -8.44 0.97 8.99
N LEU A 242 -8.59 0.15 10.03
CA LEU A 242 -9.43 0.49 11.18
C LEU A 242 -8.83 1.61 12.04
N LEU A 243 -7.51 1.65 12.22
CA LEU A 243 -6.84 2.77 12.89
C LEU A 243 -7.13 4.09 12.16
N ILE A 244 -7.00 4.09 10.84
CA ILE A 244 -7.27 5.27 10.02
C ILE A 244 -8.76 5.65 10.09
N ALA A 245 -9.68 4.68 9.99
CA ALA A 245 -11.11 4.93 10.11
C ALA A 245 -11.48 5.57 11.46
N LEU A 246 -10.95 5.05 12.57
CA LEU A 246 -11.14 5.58 13.92
C LEU A 246 -10.64 7.02 14.04
N ARG A 247 -9.43 7.28 13.54
CA ARG A 247 -8.79 8.60 13.58
C ARG A 247 -9.51 9.64 12.75
N TYR A 248 -9.88 9.31 11.52
CA TYR A 248 -10.68 10.19 10.68
C TYR A 248 -12.03 10.50 11.31
N THR A 249 -12.70 9.48 11.85
CA THR A 249 -13.98 9.66 12.54
C THR A 249 -13.81 10.58 13.74
N HIS A 250 -12.81 10.33 14.59
CA HIS A 250 -12.59 11.13 15.79
C HIS A 250 -12.29 12.59 15.45
N TRP A 251 -11.38 12.81 14.50
CA TRP A 251 -11.07 14.16 14.02
C TRP A 251 -12.29 14.86 13.43
N LEU A 252 -13.08 14.17 12.60
CA LEU A 252 -14.29 14.68 11.96
C LEU A 252 -15.33 15.12 13.01
N LEU A 253 -15.56 14.27 14.02
CA LEU A 253 -16.49 14.56 15.11
C LEU A 253 -16.02 15.76 15.93
N ARG A 254 -14.73 15.86 16.26
CA ARG A 254 -14.19 17.03 16.98
C ARG A 254 -14.32 18.31 16.17
N ARG A 255 -14.02 18.29 14.86
CA ARG A 255 -14.18 19.45 13.96
C ARG A 255 -15.62 19.96 13.89
N THR A 256 -16.59 19.05 13.95
CA THR A 256 -18.03 19.37 13.93
C THR A 256 -18.64 19.57 15.32
N LYS A 257 -17.85 19.45 16.39
CA LYS A 257 -18.29 19.53 17.80
C LYS A 257 -19.34 18.48 18.17
N LEU A 258 -19.20 17.28 17.61
CA LEU A 258 -20.02 16.11 17.89
C LEU A 258 -19.29 15.14 18.82
N THR A 259 -20.05 14.48 19.69
CA THR A 259 -19.58 13.31 20.46
C THR A 259 -19.88 12.05 19.66
N LEU A 260 -19.22 10.93 19.99
CA LEU A 260 -19.53 9.64 19.35
C LEU A 260 -20.98 9.22 19.60
N GLU A 261 -21.52 9.43 20.80
CA GLU A 261 -22.95 9.20 21.10
C GLU A 261 -23.87 9.97 20.15
N LYS A 262 -23.59 11.26 19.92
CA LYS A 262 -24.37 12.06 18.97
C LYS A 262 -24.19 11.57 17.55
N ALA A 263 -22.99 11.16 17.17
CA ALA A 263 -22.71 10.59 15.85
C ALA A 263 -23.53 9.33 15.59
N VAL A 264 -23.66 8.44 16.57
CA VAL A 264 -24.52 7.26 16.49
C VAL A 264 -25.98 7.65 16.21
N ASN A 265 -26.50 8.67 16.90
CA ASN A 265 -27.86 9.15 16.67
C ASN A 265 -28.04 9.84 15.30
N TYR A 266 -26.99 10.46 14.75
CA TYR A 266 -27.01 11.07 13.41
C TYR A 266 -26.73 10.07 12.28
N PHE A 267 -26.18 8.89 12.58
CA PHE A 267 -25.72 7.95 11.57
C PHE A 267 -26.83 7.51 10.59
N PRO A 268 -28.08 7.22 11.01
CA PRO A 268 -29.16 6.88 10.07
C PRO A 268 -29.47 8.00 9.06
N PHE A 269 -29.29 9.26 9.43
CA PHE A 269 -29.49 10.39 8.50
C PHE A 269 -28.34 10.51 7.51
N LEU A 270 -27.10 10.26 7.96
CA LEU A 270 -25.95 10.15 7.06
C LEU A 270 -26.15 9.01 6.07
N LEU A 271 -26.62 7.85 6.55
CA LEU A 271 -26.95 6.71 5.70
C LEU A 271 -28.07 7.06 4.72
N ALA A 272 -29.15 7.73 5.16
CA ALA A 272 -30.24 8.15 4.28
C ALA A 272 -29.81 9.13 3.16
N SER A 273 -28.66 9.80 3.31
CA SER A 273 -28.11 10.69 2.28
C SER A 273 -27.39 9.97 1.13
N VAL A 274 -27.13 8.65 1.25
CA VAL A 274 -26.50 7.85 0.19
C VAL A 274 -27.54 7.22 -0.75
N ASP A 275 -27.16 6.96 -2.00
CA ASP A 275 -27.99 6.18 -2.91
C ASP A 275 -28.11 4.72 -2.39
N LYS A 276 -29.34 4.20 -2.32
CA LYS A 276 -29.68 2.84 -1.84
C LYS A 276 -29.12 2.53 -0.43
N PRO A 277 -29.62 3.21 0.62
CA PRO A 277 -29.04 3.15 1.96
C PRO A 277 -29.05 1.75 2.59
N VAL A 278 -30.10 0.94 2.33
CA VAL A 278 -30.17 -0.45 2.81
C VAL A 278 -29.02 -1.30 2.25
N ARG A 279 -28.73 -1.17 0.94
CA ARG A 279 -27.62 -1.88 0.30
C ARG A 279 -26.27 -1.38 0.84
N PHE A 280 -26.16 -0.07 1.08
CA PHE A 280 -24.94 0.52 1.62
C PHE A 280 -24.63 0.01 3.04
N VAL A 281 -25.63 -0.08 3.92
CA VAL A 281 -25.48 -0.71 5.24
C VAL A 281 -25.05 -2.16 5.13
N GLN A 282 -25.65 -2.93 4.22
CA GLN A 282 -25.24 -4.31 4.00
C GLN A 282 -23.77 -4.39 3.59
N ASN A 283 -23.30 -3.51 2.70
CA ASN A 283 -21.89 -3.46 2.30
C ASN A 283 -20.95 -3.18 3.49
N ILE A 284 -21.35 -2.30 4.43
CA ILE A 284 -20.58 -2.03 5.65
C ILE A 284 -20.53 -3.28 6.55
N LYS A 285 -21.65 -3.98 6.72
CA LYS A 285 -21.69 -5.23 7.50
C LYS A 285 -20.85 -6.33 6.84
N ASP A 286 -20.94 -6.46 5.52
CA ASP A 286 -20.13 -7.42 4.75
C ASP A 286 -18.63 -7.10 4.89
N LEU A 287 -18.25 -5.82 4.85
CA LEU A 287 -16.88 -5.39 5.10
C LEU A 287 -16.43 -5.78 6.52
N TYR A 288 -17.22 -5.50 7.54
CA TYR A 288 -16.95 -5.95 8.91
C TYR A 288 -16.74 -7.47 8.97
N HIS A 289 -17.64 -8.27 8.41
CA HIS A 289 -17.51 -9.73 8.43
C HIS A 289 -16.28 -10.24 7.67
N ARG A 290 -15.89 -9.60 6.56
CA ARG A 290 -14.64 -9.92 5.86
C ARG A 290 -13.42 -9.63 6.73
N ILE A 291 -13.36 -8.44 7.34
CA ILE A 291 -12.25 -8.07 8.23
C ILE A 291 -12.13 -9.06 9.39
N GLU A 292 -13.25 -9.45 10.00
CA GLU A 292 -13.25 -10.42 11.08
C GLU A 292 -12.78 -11.81 10.65
N LYS A 293 -13.15 -12.23 9.44
CA LYS A 293 -12.71 -13.50 8.86
C LYS A 293 -11.20 -13.49 8.55
N ASP A 294 -10.72 -12.38 7.99
CA ASP A 294 -9.33 -12.25 7.52
C ASP A 294 -8.36 -11.84 8.65
N GLY A 295 -8.91 -11.47 9.81
CA GLY A 295 -8.18 -11.16 11.04
C GLY A 295 -7.97 -9.66 11.27
N VAL A 296 -7.89 -9.28 12.55
CA VAL A 296 -7.56 -7.93 13.03
C VAL A 296 -6.81 -8.03 14.36
N ASP A 297 -5.85 -7.14 14.62
CA ASP A 297 -5.24 -7.00 15.95
C ASP A 297 -6.16 -6.15 16.86
N LEU A 298 -7.06 -6.82 17.57
CA LEU A 298 -8.01 -6.17 18.47
C LEU A 298 -7.35 -5.46 19.66
N ASP A 299 -6.14 -5.84 20.07
CA ASP A 299 -5.45 -5.17 21.17
C ASP A 299 -4.94 -3.80 20.72
N THR A 300 -4.40 -3.72 19.51
CA THR A 300 -4.02 -2.44 18.90
C THR A 300 -5.25 -1.55 18.68
N ILE A 301 -6.36 -2.11 18.18
CA ILE A 301 -7.62 -1.36 18.02
C ILE A 301 -8.17 -0.87 19.36
N ARG A 302 -8.13 -1.69 20.41
CA ARG A 302 -8.56 -1.30 21.76
C ARG A 302 -7.72 -0.12 22.28
N LYS A 303 -6.39 -0.20 22.19
CA LYS A 303 -5.48 0.88 22.61
C LYS A 303 -5.77 2.19 21.88
N GLU A 304 -6.04 2.13 20.58
CA GLU A 304 -6.42 3.34 19.83
C GLU A 304 -7.77 3.89 20.32
N ILE A 305 -8.79 3.05 20.54
CA ILE A 305 -10.09 3.48 21.10
C ILE A 305 -9.92 4.12 22.49
N GLU A 306 -9.05 3.58 23.34
CA GLU A 306 -8.67 4.17 24.63
C GLU A 306 -8.01 5.54 24.45
N ASN A 307 -7.03 5.65 23.54
CA ASN A 307 -6.34 6.91 23.23
C ASN A 307 -7.28 8.00 22.70
N LEU A 308 -8.33 7.61 21.96
CA LEU A 308 -9.36 8.53 21.46
C LEU A 308 -10.43 8.87 22.51
N GLY A 309 -10.38 8.27 23.71
CA GLY A 309 -11.33 8.51 24.80
C GLY A 309 -12.70 7.88 24.57
N TRP A 310 -12.76 6.80 23.78
CA TRP A 310 -14.00 6.08 23.43
C TRP A 310 -14.11 4.71 24.10
N TYR A 311 -13.21 4.39 25.02
CA TYR A 311 -13.30 3.19 25.85
C TYR A 311 -14.11 3.45 27.13
N ASN A 312 -14.90 2.47 27.54
CA ASN A 312 -15.83 2.52 28.68
C ASN A 312 -16.82 3.69 28.69
N ILE A 313 -17.16 4.22 27.52
CA ILE A 313 -18.19 5.25 27.39
C ILE A 313 -19.58 4.62 27.32
N THR A 314 -20.60 5.33 27.80
CA THR A 314 -21.99 4.90 27.62
C THR A 314 -22.44 5.18 26.19
N LEU A 315 -22.83 4.14 25.47
CA LEU A 315 -23.35 4.24 24.11
C LEU A 315 -24.84 3.91 24.06
N PRO A 316 -25.61 4.54 23.15
CA PRO A 316 -27.03 4.30 23.06
C PRO A 316 -27.31 2.91 22.49
N SER A 317 -28.19 2.15 23.14
CA SER A 317 -28.56 0.79 22.69
C SER A 317 -29.52 0.77 21.49
N LYS A 318 -30.13 1.93 21.18
CA LYS A 318 -30.98 2.21 20.02
C LYS A 318 -30.84 3.69 19.65
N VAL A 319 -31.00 3.99 18.35
CA VAL A 319 -31.01 5.37 17.84
C VAL A 319 -32.21 6.13 18.42
N ASN A 320 -31.97 7.31 19.00
CA ASN A 320 -33.02 8.22 19.44
C ASN A 320 -33.28 9.33 18.39
N ILE A 321 -34.25 9.10 17.52
CA ILE A 321 -34.61 10.00 16.39
C ILE A 321 -35.27 11.31 16.89
N GLN A 322 -35.80 11.35 18.11
CA GLN A 322 -36.50 12.53 18.65
C GLN A 322 -35.57 13.68 19.08
N GLN A 323 -34.26 13.44 19.22
CA GLN A 323 -33.27 14.48 19.58
C GLN A 323 -32.76 15.33 18.39
N VAL A 324 -33.35 15.21 17.21
CA VAL A 324 -32.73 15.69 15.96
C VAL A 324 -33.20 17.10 15.60
N LYS A 325 -32.63 18.10 16.27
CA LYS A 325 -32.42 19.45 15.70
C LYS A 325 -30.95 19.54 15.27
N GLY A 326 -30.61 19.06 14.08
CA GLY A 326 -29.20 18.93 13.69
C GLY A 326 -28.86 18.83 12.21
N ILE A 327 -29.76 19.21 11.28
CA ILE A 327 -29.50 19.17 9.82
C ILE A 327 -28.17 19.85 9.47
N ASN A 328 -27.91 21.02 10.06
CA ASN A 328 -26.67 21.77 9.85
C ASN A 328 -25.39 20.99 10.20
N LYS A 329 -25.46 20.03 11.14
CA LYS A 329 -24.29 19.23 11.54
C LYS A 329 -23.98 18.12 10.56
N ILE A 330 -25.02 17.51 9.98
CA ILE A 330 -24.87 16.53 8.89
C ILE A 330 -24.30 17.21 7.65
N ASP A 331 -24.80 18.41 7.31
CA ASP A 331 -24.26 19.20 6.20
C ASP A 331 -22.79 19.59 6.42
N GLU A 332 -22.40 19.94 7.65
CA GLU A 332 -21.00 20.20 8.01
C GLU A 332 -20.11 18.96 7.79
N LEU A 333 -20.56 17.77 8.22
CA LEU A 333 -19.84 16.51 8.01
C LEU A 333 -19.64 16.22 6.52
N LEU A 334 -20.72 16.33 5.73
CA LEU A 334 -20.68 16.09 4.28
C LEU A 334 -19.77 17.11 3.57
N LYS A 335 -19.82 18.39 3.96
CA LYS A 335 -18.92 19.44 3.41
C LYS A 335 -17.45 19.14 3.71
N ILE A 336 -17.13 18.60 4.88
CA ILE A 336 -15.75 18.17 5.18
C ILE A 336 -15.35 16.99 4.29
N GLY A 337 -16.22 15.98 4.17
CA GLY A 337 -15.98 14.84 3.28
C GLY A 337 -15.77 15.24 1.82
N MET A 338 -16.56 16.20 1.32
CA MET A 338 -16.38 16.76 -0.03
C MET A 338 -15.03 17.47 -0.19
N LYS A 339 -14.57 18.22 0.82
CA LYS A 339 -13.26 18.87 0.80
C LYS A 339 -12.10 17.88 0.81
N LEU A 340 -12.29 16.69 1.38
CA LEU A 340 -11.32 15.60 1.35
C LEU A 340 -11.40 14.76 0.06
N GLY A 341 -12.37 15.03 -0.82
CA GLY A 341 -12.52 14.36 -2.11
C GLY A 341 -13.31 13.05 -2.09
N ASN A 342 -13.61 12.47 -0.91
CA ASN A 342 -14.39 11.22 -0.82
C ASN A 342 -15.37 11.23 0.37
N PRO A 343 -16.54 11.90 0.24
CA PRO A 343 -17.54 11.95 1.31
C PRO A 343 -18.15 10.59 1.64
N ILE A 344 -18.22 9.66 0.68
CA ILE A 344 -18.78 8.32 0.90
C ILE A 344 -17.86 7.52 1.82
N MET A 345 -16.55 7.54 1.58
CA MET A 345 -15.58 6.84 2.43
C MET A 345 -15.61 7.36 3.87
N MET A 346 -15.85 8.66 4.08
CA MET A 346 -16.03 9.20 5.43
C MET A 346 -17.24 8.58 6.15
N ILE A 347 -18.35 8.32 5.46
CA ILE A 347 -19.52 7.63 6.05
C ILE A 347 -19.15 6.18 6.40
N VAL A 348 -18.39 5.50 5.53
CA VAL A 348 -17.89 4.15 5.82
C VAL A 348 -17.00 4.16 7.07
N TYR A 349 -16.05 5.10 7.18
CA TYR A 349 -15.18 5.22 8.36
C TYR A 349 -15.97 5.47 9.64
N VAL A 350 -16.98 6.33 9.60
CA VAL A 350 -17.88 6.55 10.75
C VAL A 350 -18.58 5.24 11.12
N GLY A 351 -19.14 4.53 10.14
CA GLY A 351 -19.82 3.25 10.37
C GLY A 351 -18.92 2.18 10.98
N MET A 352 -17.74 1.98 10.39
CA MET A 352 -16.74 1.03 10.90
C MET A 352 -16.24 1.41 12.29
N SER A 353 -16.04 2.70 12.56
CA SER A 353 -15.66 3.18 13.89
C SER A 353 -16.74 2.92 14.93
N ILE A 354 -18.02 3.17 14.60
CA ILE A 354 -19.15 2.83 15.48
C ILE A 354 -19.15 1.34 15.78
N ILE A 355 -19.03 0.48 14.76
CA ILE A 355 -19.02 -0.98 14.93
C ILE A 355 -17.91 -1.42 15.89
N TYR A 356 -16.67 -0.99 15.66
CA TYR A 356 -15.53 -1.41 16.47
C TYR A 356 -15.55 -0.83 17.88
N VAL A 357 -16.02 0.40 18.07
CA VAL A 357 -16.20 0.95 19.42
C VAL A 357 -17.28 0.18 20.17
N TYR A 358 -18.41 -0.15 19.55
CA TYR A 358 -19.44 -0.98 20.19
C TYR A 358 -18.87 -2.35 20.58
N LYS A 359 -18.21 -3.02 19.63
CA LYS A 359 -17.63 -4.34 19.84
C LYS A 359 -16.63 -4.36 21.00
N VAL A 360 -15.66 -3.44 21.01
CA VAL A 360 -14.62 -3.38 22.05
C VAL A 360 -15.20 -3.09 23.43
N ASN A 361 -16.30 -2.32 23.49
CA ASN A 361 -17.03 -2.05 24.73
C ASN A 361 -18.08 -3.13 25.09
N GLY A 362 -18.20 -4.21 24.30
CA GLY A 362 -19.14 -5.30 24.58
C GLY A 362 -20.61 -5.00 24.26
N TYR A 363 -20.89 -3.99 23.43
CA TYR A 363 -22.24 -3.63 22.99
C TYR A 363 -22.62 -4.28 21.66
N ASP A 364 -23.92 -4.52 21.48
CA ASP A 364 -24.51 -4.99 20.21
C ASP A 364 -24.71 -3.80 19.25
N PHE A 365 -24.00 -3.81 18.12
CA PHE A 365 -24.07 -2.76 17.10
C PHE A 365 -25.20 -2.98 16.06
N ASP A 366 -25.79 -4.18 15.97
CA ASP A 366 -26.78 -4.48 14.93
C ASP A 366 -28.04 -3.61 15.05
N LYS A 367 -28.37 -3.20 16.27
CA LYS A 367 -29.52 -2.32 16.56
C LYS A 367 -29.29 -0.88 16.14
N VAL A 368 -28.04 -0.48 15.95
CA VAL A 368 -27.63 0.89 15.57
C VAL A 368 -27.59 1.05 14.05
N LEU A 369 -27.28 -0.03 13.32
CA LEU A 369 -27.19 -0.04 11.86
C LEU A 369 -28.52 -0.38 11.16
N LYS A 370 -29.67 -0.20 11.82
CA LYS A 370 -30.98 -0.40 11.17
C LYS A 370 -31.37 0.88 10.42
N VAL A 371 -31.55 0.77 9.11
CA VAL A 371 -32.14 1.81 8.24
C VAL A 371 -33.58 1.46 7.94
#